data_AF-A0A853F6D4-F1
#
_entry.id   AF-A0A853F6D4-F1
#
_cell.length_a   1.000
_cell.length_b   1.000
_cell.length_c   1.000
_cell.angle_alpha   90.00
_cell.angle_beta   90.00
_cell.angle_gamma   90.00
#
_symmetry.space_group_name_H-M   'P 1'
#
loop_
_entity.id
_entity.type
_entity.pdbx_description
1 polymer ?
#
loop_
_entity_poly.entity_id
_entity_poly.type
_entity_poly.pdbx_seq_one_letter_code
_entity_poly.pdbx_strand_id
1 'polypeptide(L)'
;MRKYLLLLIATLFFSSTNALERVTINITRSLNYDAQKAHISQKTVSNIVRIFSWKIDFNKDLRKGDRFIIIGNRGTAPSAIIYISGRKRVAVFSYIDKFGQLNYYDINGKSLYSS
;
A
#
# COMPACT_ATOMS: atom_id res chain seq x y z
N MET A 1 45.65 1.70 -14.53
CA MET A 1 44.81 1.96 -13.32
C MET A 1 43.40 2.51 -13.62
N ARG A 2 42.93 2.60 -14.88
CA ARG A 2 41.62 3.19 -15.24
C ARG A 2 40.52 2.17 -15.63
N LYS A 3 40.86 0.88 -15.70
CA LYS A 3 39.91 -0.19 -16.11
C LYS A 3 39.12 -0.81 -14.95
N TYR A 4 39.59 -0.67 -13.71
CA TYR A 4 38.88 -1.19 -12.53
C TYR A 4 37.81 -0.22 -11.97
N LEU A 5 37.86 1.06 -12.35
CA LEU A 5 36.91 2.06 -11.88
C LEU A 5 35.51 1.88 -12.48
N LEU A 6 35.41 1.29 -13.68
CA LEU A 6 34.13 1.03 -14.36
C LEU A 6 33.37 -0.18 -13.79
N LEU A 7 34.06 -1.15 -13.18
CA LEU A 7 33.42 -2.31 -12.56
C LEU A 7 32.77 -1.96 -11.20
N LEU A 8 33.25 -0.92 -10.52
CA LEU A 8 32.73 -0.52 -9.21
C LEU A 8 31.36 0.18 -9.29
N ILE A 9 31.02 0.76 -10.45
CA ILE A 9 29.73 1.43 -10.67
C ILE A 9 28.65 0.39 -11.01
N ALA A 10 29.00 -0.72 -11.66
CA ALA A 10 28.04 -1.76 -12.05
C ALA A 10 27.47 -2.55 -10.85
N THR A 11 28.21 -2.66 -9.75
CA THR A 11 27.75 -3.38 -8.55
C THR A 11 26.83 -2.56 -7.66
N LEU A 12 26.78 -1.24 -7.82
CA LEU A 12 25.84 -0.36 -7.08
C LEU A 12 24.39 -0.48 -7.59
N PHE A 13 24.17 -1.13 -8.74
CA PHE A 13 22.83 -1.31 -9.32
C PHE A 13 22.15 -2.64 -8.96
N PHE A 14 22.81 -3.54 -8.21
CA PHE A 14 22.27 -4.87 -7.88
C PHE A 14 21.87 -5.05 -6.41
N SER A 15 21.55 -3.96 -5.72
CA SER A 15 21.02 -4.00 -4.35
C SER A 15 19.54 -3.62 -4.31
N SER A 16 18.68 -4.42 -4.94
CA SER A 16 17.25 -4.48 -4.56
C SER A 16 16.77 -5.92 -4.58
N THR A 17 17.33 -6.70 -3.67
CA THR A 17 16.76 -7.96 -3.20
C THR A 17 15.34 -7.72 -2.68
N ASN A 18 14.32 -7.87 -3.53
CA ASN A 18 12.91 -8.26 -3.25
C ASN A 18 12.23 -7.76 -1.95
N ALA A 19 12.72 -6.71 -1.31
CA ALA A 19 12.22 -6.24 -0.03
C ALA A 19 10.99 -5.39 -0.29
N LEU A 20 9.87 -5.76 0.34
CA LEU A 20 8.64 -4.99 0.25
C LEU A 20 8.92 -3.57 0.77
N GLU A 21 8.54 -2.58 -0.04
CA GLU A 21 8.62 -1.19 0.38
C GLU A 21 7.44 -0.86 1.29
N ARG A 22 7.69 0.05 2.24
CA ARG A 22 6.66 0.62 3.10
C ARG A 22 6.50 2.10 2.78
N VAL A 23 5.30 2.48 2.37
CA VAL A 23 4.91 3.89 2.18
C VAL A 23 3.75 4.22 3.09
N THR A 24 3.75 5.43 3.66
CA THR A 24 2.67 5.87 4.57
C THR A 24 1.99 7.10 4.01
N ILE A 25 0.68 7.04 3.86
CA ILE A 25 -0.19 8.20 3.61
C ILE A 25 -0.61 8.73 4.98
N ASN A 26 -0.12 9.90 5.36
CA ASN A 26 -0.57 10.60 6.56
C ASN A 26 -1.69 11.56 6.18
N ILE A 27 -2.86 11.40 6.77
CA ILE A 27 -4.03 12.21 6.43
C ILE A 27 -3.88 13.59 7.05
N THR A 28 -3.79 14.60 6.18
CA THR A 28 -3.73 16.01 6.54
C THR A 28 -4.85 16.83 5.90
N ARG A 29 -5.33 16.41 4.72
CA ARG A 29 -6.41 17.08 3.98
C ARG A 29 -7.46 16.09 3.47
N SER A 30 -7.05 15.14 2.64
CA SER A 30 -7.93 14.11 2.06
C SER A 30 -7.10 12.93 1.59
N LEU A 31 -7.70 11.74 1.54
CA LEU A 31 -7.01 10.54 1.06
C LEU A 31 -6.36 10.77 -0.30
N ASN A 32 -7.08 11.35 -1.26
CA ASN A 32 -6.56 11.55 -2.62
C ASN A 32 -5.37 12.52 -2.64
N TYR A 33 -5.49 13.67 -1.97
CA TYR A 33 -4.42 14.67 -1.92
C TYR A 33 -3.16 14.10 -1.25
N ASP A 34 -3.31 13.48 -0.08
CA ASP A 34 -2.19 12.98 0.70
C ASP A 34 -1.56 11.74 0.05
N ALA A 35 -2.34 10.92 -0.67
CA ALA A 35 -1.84 9.79 -1.44
C ALA A 35 -0.96 10.25 -2.62
N GLN A 36 -1.40 11.25 -3.38
CA GLN A 36 -0.62 11.82 -4.48
C GLN A 36 0.69 12.43 -3.98
N LYS A 37 0.65 13.16 -2.86
CA LYS A 37 1.85 13.68 -2.19
C LYS A 37 2.82 12.58 -1.75
N ALA A 38 2.29 11.41 -1.39
CA ALA A 38 3.06 10.22 -1.04
C ALA A 38 3.45 9.38 -2.27
N HIS A 39 3.25 9.87 -3.50
CA HIS A 39 3.53 9.17 -4.76
C HIS A 39 2.79 7.83 -4.92
N ILE A 40 1.60 7.72 -4.31
CA ILE A 40 0.75 6.55 -4.44
C ILE A 40 -0.10 6.68 -5.70
N SER A 41 -0.14 5.61 -6.50
CA SER A 41 -0.90 5.59 -7.74
C SER A 41 -2.41 5.69 -7.50
N GLN A 42 -3.12 6.30 -8.44
CA GLN A 42 -4.58 6.40 -8.37
C GLN A 42 -5.26 5.03 -8.29
N LYS A 43 -4.71 4.01 -8.96
CA LYS A 43 -5.19 2.62 -8.87
C LYS A 43 -5.15 2.10 -7.43
N THR A 44 -4.07 2.37 -6.70
CA THR A 44 -3.97 2.01 -5.29
C THR A 44 -4.95 2.80 -4.42
N VAL A 45 -5.16 4.09 -4.70
CA VAL A 45 -6.18 4.90 -4.01
C VAL A 45 -7.59 4.32 -4.22
N SER A 46 -7.95 3.98 -5.45
CA SER A 46 -9.23 3.34 -5.76
C SER A 46 -9.40 2.00 -5.05
N ASN A 47 -8.33 1.21 -4.94
CA ASN A 47 -8.34 -0.04 -4.16
C ASN A 47 -8.58 0.22 -2.67
N ILE A 48 -7.92 1.23 -2.07
CA ILE A 48 -8.15 1.61 -0.68
C ILE A 48 -9.62 1.97 -0.47
N VAL A 49 -10.19 2.83 -1.32
CA VAL A 49 -11.60 3.22 -1.21
C VAL A 49 -12.51 2.00 -1.33
N ARG A 50 -12.33 1.17 -2.37
CA ARG A 50 -13.16 -0.03 -2.59
C ARG A 50 -13.13 -0.99 -1.40
N ILE A 51 -11.94 -1.29 -0.88
CA ILE A 51 -11.76 -2.27 0.21
C ILE A 51 -12.30 -1.74 1.53
N PHE A 52 -11.97 -0.50 1.88
CA PHE A 52 -12.22 0.02 3.22
C PHE A 52 -13.58 0.70 3.39
N SER A 53 -14.31 1.04 2.32
CA SER A 53 -15.67 1.63 2.41
C SER A 53 -16.67 0.75 3.17
N TRP A 54 -16.42 -0.56 3.31
CA TRP A 54 -17.24 -1.47 4.10
C TRP A 54 -17.01 -1.39 5.61
N LYS A 55 -15.90 -0.78 6.03
CA LYS A 55 -15.53 -0.59 7.44
C LYS A 55 -15.37 0.87 7.83
N ILE A 56 -15.30 1.79 6.87
CA ILE A 56 -15.00 3.21 7.09
C ILE A 56 -15.91 4.03 6.18
N ASP A 57 -16.69 4.93 6.76
CA ASP A 57 -17.32 6.01 6.00
C ASP A 57 -16.27 7.12 5.83
N PHE A 58 -15.64 7.21 4.67
CA PHE A 58 -14.54 8.18 4.44
C PHE A 58 -14.95 9.64 4.66
N ASN A 59 -16.23 9.99 4.59
CA ASN A 59 -16.69 11.36 4.84
C ASN A 59 -16.84 11.66 6.34
N LYS A 60 -17.14 10.64 7.15
CA LYS A 60 -17.42 10.79 8.59
C LYS A 60 -16.26 10.36 9.49
N ASP A 61 -15.57 9.30 9.09
CA ASP A 61 -14.60 8.59 9.92
C ASP A 61 -13.17 9.04 9.63
N LEU A 62 -12.85 9.43 8.39
CA LEU A 62 -11.51 9.84 8.02
C LEU A 62 -11.17 11.20 8.63
N ARG A 63 -10.14 11.25 9.48
CA ARG A 63 -9.71 12.47 10.17
C ARG A 63 -8.23 12.76 9.98
N LYS A 64 -7.86 14.03 10.14
CA LYS A 64 -6.46 14.44 10.23
C LYS A 64 -5.76 13.66 11.34
N GLY A 65 -4.60 13.10 11.03
CA GLY A 65 -3.83 12.25 11.95
C GLY A 65 -4.04 10.74 11.75
N ASP A 66 -5.09 10.35 11.03
CA ASP A 66 -5.21 8.97 10.53
C ASP A 66 -4.11 8.68 9.50
N ARG A 67 -3.82 7.40 9.29
CA ARG A 67 -2.81 6.98 8.31
C ARG A 67 -3.17 5.69 7.62
N PHE A 68 -2.76 5.59 6.36
CA PHE A 68 -2.71 4.33 5.62
C PHE A 68 -1.25 3.92 5.44
N ILE A 69 -0.92 2.71 5.86
CA ILE A 69 0.39 2.10 5.61
C ILE A 69 0.20 1.11 4.46
N ILE A 70 0.99 1.29 3.41
CA ILE A 70 0.98 0.47 2.21
C ILE A 70 2.30 -0.29 2.17
N ILE A 71 2.23 -1.61 2.04
CA ILE A 71 3.39 -2.50 1.99
C ILE A 71 3.32 -3.25 0.66
N GLY A 72 4.37 -3.21 -0.14
CA GLY A 72 4.38 -3.82 -1.47
C GLY A 72 5.54 -3.34 -2.33
N ASN A 73 5.63 -3.86 -3.55
CA ASN A 73 6.57 -3.34 -4.55
C ASN A 73 5.95 -2.13 -5.27
N ARG A 74 6.80 -1.18 -5.70
CA ARG A 74 6.33 -0.05 -6.51
C ARG A 74 5.72 -0.54 -7.81
N GLY A 75 4.65 0.11 -8.24
CA GLY A 75 3.97 -0.20 -9.50
C GLY A 75 3.12 -1.48 -9.49
N THR A 76 3.21 -2.32 -8.45
CA THR A 76 2.35 -3.49 -8.29
C THR A 76 1.21 -3.23 -7.33
N ALA A 77 0.26 -4.15 -7.27
CA ALA A 77 -0.74 -4.12 -6.22
C ALA A 77 -0.07 -4.32 -4.84
N PRO A 78 -0.47 -3.59 -3.80
CA PRO A 78 0.07 -3.75 -2.46
C PRO A 78 -0.09 -5.17 -1.91
N SER A 79 0.92 -5.66 -1.21
CA SER A 79 0.88 -6.90 -0.44
C SER A 79 0.05 -6.75 0.83
N ALA A 80 0.06 -5.57 1.45
CA ALA A 80 -0.80 -5.24 2.58
C ALA A 80 -1.17 -3.76 2.61
N ILE A 81 -2.34 -3.47 3.17
CA ILE A 81 -2.82 -2.13 3.45
C ILE A 81 -3.36 -2.08 4.87
N ILE A 82 -2.88 -1.13 5.67
CA ILE A 82 -3.28 -0.96 7.07
C ILE A 82 -3.80 0.44 7.27
N TYR A 83 -5.07 0.57 7.65
CA TYR A 83 -5.64 1.81 8.15
C TYR A 83 -5.49 1.88 9.67
N ILE A 84 -4.95 3.00 10.15
CA ILE A 84 -4.83 3.31 11.57
C ILE A 84 -5.47 4.66 11.85
N SER A 85 -6.44 4.64 12.75
CA SER A 85 -7.06 5.79 13.39
C SER A 85 -6.91 5.67 14.91
N GLY A 86 -7.14 6.77 15.63
CA GLY A 86 -7.14 6.77 17.10
C GLY A 86 -8.14 5.79 17.73
N ARG A 87 -9.19 5.39 17.00
CA ARG A 87 -10.25 4.47 17.48
C ARG A 87 -10.27 3.11 16.80
N LYS A 88 -9.55 2.95 15.68
CA LYS A 88 -9.74 1.79 14.80
C LYS A 88 -8.44 1.41 14.09
N ARG A 89 -8.20 0.11 13.97
CA ARG A 89 -7.15 -0.47 13.15
C ARG A 89 -7.76 -1.53 12.25
N VAL A 90 -7.55 -1.41 10.94
CA VAL A 90 -8.05 -2.38 9.96
C VAL A 90 -6.89 -2.72 9.04
N ALA A 91 -6.58 -4.00 8.91
CA ALA A 91 -5.51 -4.50 8.05
C ALA A 91 -6.07 -5.50 7.04
N VAL A 92 -5.59 -5.41 5.80
CA VAL A 92 -5.87 -6.39 4.76
C VAL A 92 -4.57 -6.83 4.08
N PHE A 93 -4.57 -8.07 3.60
CA PHE A 93 -3.45 -8.73 2.95
C PHE A 93 -3.89 -9.25 1.60
N SER A 94 -3.06 -9.05 0.58
CA SER A 94 -3.37 -9.53 -0.76
C SER A 94 -3.15 -11.02 -0.87
N TYR A 95 -4.05 -11.74 -1.53
CA TYR A 95 -3.89 -13.15 -1.87
C TYR A 95 -4.43 -13.41 -3.27
N ILE A 96 -3.66 -14.16 -4.06
CA ILE A 96 -4.07 -14.66 -5.37
C ILE A 96 -4.79 -15.98 -5.12
N ASP A 97 -6.07 -16.03 -5.43
CA ASP A 97 -6.85 -17.25 -5.24
C ASP A 97 -6.53 -18.32 -6.30
N LYS A 98 -7.17 -19.49 -6.16
CA LYS A 98 -6.99 -20.63 -7.07
C LYS A 98 -7.37 -20.34 -8.53
N PHE A 99 -8.09 -19.25 -8.80
CA PHE A 99 -8.48 -18.81 -10.13
C PHE A 99 -7.55 -17.72 -10.69
N GLY A 100 -6.48 -17.38 -9.97
CA GLY A 100 -5.53 -16.35 -10.36
C GLY A 100 -6.01 -14.92 -10.07
N GLN A 101 -7.08 -14.74 -9.29
CA GLN A 101 -7.61 -13.42 -8.99
C GLN A 101 -6.98 -12.84 -7.74
N LEU A 102 -6.45 -11.62 -7.85
CA LEU A 102 -5.89 -10.89 -6.73
C LEU A 102 -7.01 -10.26 -5.89
N ASN A 103 -7.13 -10.71 -4.65
CA ASN A 103 -8.10 -10.23 -3.67
C ASN A 103 -7.43 -9.80 -2.37
N TYR A 104 -8.18 -9.17 -1.45
CA TYR A 104 -7.67 -8.68 -0.18
C TYR A 104 -8.51 -9.21 0.97
N TYR A 105 -7.84 -9.72 1.99
CA TYR A 105 -8.48 -10.43 3.10
C TYR A 105 -7.97 -9.91 4.44
N ASP A 106 -8.83 -9.94 5.45
CA ASP A 106 -8.43 -9.67 6.83
C ASP A 106 -7.59 -10.82 7.42
N ILE A 107 -7.19 -10.67 8.68
CA ILE A 107 -6.39 -11.67 9.41
C ILE A 107 -7.07 -13.04 9.54
N ASN A 108 -8.38 -13.13 9.34
CA ASN A 108 -9.17 -14.36 9.41
C ASN A 108 -9.45 -14.94 8.01
N GLY A 109 -8.85 -14.39 6.96
CA GLY A 109 -9.08 -14.81 5.58
C GLY A 109 -10.42 -14.36 5.01
N LYS A 110 -11.10 -13.36 5.61
CA LYS A 110 -12.37 -12.84 5.11
C LYS A 110 -12.16 -11.57 4.29
N SER A 111 -12.78 -11.49 3.11
CA SER A 111 -12.79 -10.24 2.35
C SER A 111 -13.60 -9.18 3.09
N LEU A 112 -13.11 -7.93 3.07
CA LEU A 112 -13.88 -6.80 3.62
C LEU A 112 -14.96 -6.31 2.66
N TYR A 113 -14.88 -6.68 1.39
CA TYR A 113 -15.81 -6.26 0.35
C TYR A 113 -16.41 -7.46 -0.38
N SER A 114 -17.65 -7.33 -0.84
CA SER A 114 -18.21 -8.29 -1.79
C SER A 114 -17.58 -8.05 -3.15
N SER A 115 -17.02 -9.10 -3.73
CA SER A 115 -16.63 -9.18 -5.15
C SER A 115 -17.82 -9.02 -6.06
#